data_AF-A0A5B9MNC5-F1
#
_entry.id   AF-A0A5B9MNC5-F1
#
_cell.length_a   1.000
_cell.length_b   1.000
_cell.length_c   1.000
_cell.angle_alpha   90.00
_cell.angle_beta   90.00
_cell.angle_gamma   90.00
#
_symmetry.space_group_name_H-M   'P 1'
#
loop_
_entity.id
_entity.type
_entity.pdbx_description
1 polymer ?
#
loop_
_entity_poly.entity_id
_entity_poly.type
_entity_poly.pdbx_seq_one_letter_code
_entity_poly.pdbx_strand_id
1 'polypeptide(L)'
;MSTPKSQAVAQLIQGLKQDRDELKLKVHLGKMELQQEWQILADQLDELSHRYDPLKDAVEETAEEVWDSFKMVGGEIREGFKRIRKAL
;
A
#
# COMPACT_ATOMS: atom_id res chain seq x y z
N MET A 1 20.04 -10.85 -6.77
CA MET A 1 18.76 -11.29 -7.37
C MET A 1 17.67 -11.02 -6.35
N SER A 2 16.57 -10.37 -6.71
CA SER A 2 15.46 -10.10 -5.78
C SER A 2 14.75 -11.40 -5.41
N THR A 3 14.37 -11.57 -4.13
CA THR A 3 13.70 -12.77 -3.64
C THR A 3 12.23 -12.83 -4.06
N PRO A 4 11.60 -14.02 -4.11
CA PRO A 4 10.16 -14.14 -4.40
C PRO A 4 9.27 -13.33 -3.45
N LYS A 5 9.63 -13.23 -2.15
CA LYS A 5 8.91 -12.41 -1.17
C LYS A 5 9.03 -10.91 -1.49
N SER A 6 10.22 -10.44 -1.88
CA SER A 6 10.44 -9.03 -2.26
C SER A 6 9.62 -8.65 -3.50
N GLN A 7 9.54 -9.55 -4.49
CA GLN A 7 8.69 -9.35 -5.68
C GLN A 7 7.20 -9.30 -5.32
N ALA A 8 6.74 -10.14 -4.39
CA ALA A 8 5.36 -10.10 -3.92
C ALA A 8 5.02 -8.77 -3.20
N VAL A 9 5.94 -8.23 -2.41
CA VAL A 9 5.80 -6.91 -1.79
C VAL A 9 5.78 -5.80 -2.85
N ALA A 10 6.64 -5.89 -3.87
CA ALA A 10 6.65 -4.94 -4.99
C ALA A 10 5.29 -4.87 -5.69
N GLN A 11 4.73 -6.05 -6.03
CA GLN A 11 3.42 -6.15 -6.66
C GLN A 11 2.28 -5.64 -5.76
N LEU A 12 2.35 -5.92 -4.45
CA LEU A 12 1.40 -5.39 -3.49
C LEU A 12 1.40 -3.86 -3.48
N ILE A 13 2.59 -3.23 -3.32
CA ILE A 13 2.72 -1.77 -3.30
C ILE A 13 2.25 -1.17 -4.63
N GLN A 14 2.58 -1.79 -5.77
CA GLN A 14 2.13 -1.34 -7.08
C GLN A 14 0.60 -1.38 -7.20
N GLY A 15 -0.04 -2.48 -6.78
CA GLY A 15 -1.50 -2.60 -6.80
C GLY A 15 -2.17 -1.58 -5.88
N LEU A 16 -1.61 -1.33 -4.70
CA LEU A 16 -2.10 -0.31 -3.78
C LEU A 16 -2.01 1.11 -4.38
N LYS A 17 -0.95 1.42 -5.12
CA LYS A 17 -0.82 2.72 -5.82
C LYS A 17 -1.90 2.89 -6.88
N GLN A 18 -2.18 1.82 -7.64
CA GLN A 18 -3.28 1.82 -8.62
C GLN A 18 -4.63 2.02 -7.93
N ASP A 19 -4.92 1.26 -6.88
CA ASP A 19 -6.15 1.39 -6.09
C ASP A 19 -6.32 2.82 -5.53
N ARG A 20 -5.24 3.40 -4.98
CA ARG A 20 -5.22 4.78 -4.48
C ARG A 20 -5.61 5.77 -5.57
N ASP A 21 -4.95 5.68 -6.73
CA ASP A 21 -5.13 6.61 -7.83
C ASP A 21 -6.55 6.50 -8.43
N GLU A 22 -7.09 5.28 -8.55
CA GLU A 22 -8.49 5.05 -8.94
C GLU A 22 -9.47 5.65 -7.93
N LEU A 23 -9.23 5.45 -6.64
CA LEU A 23 -10.10 5.97 -5.59
C LEU A 23 -10.05 7.49 -5.52
N LYS A 24 -8.89 8.10 -5.79
CA LYS A 24 -8.73 9.56 -5.84
C LYS A 24 -9.74 10.21 -6.80
N LEU A 25 -9.97 9.59 -7.95
CA LEU A 25 -10.90 10.08 -8.98
C LEU A 25 -12.36 10.05 -8.56
N LYS A 26 -12.70 9.29 -7.50
CA LYS A 26 -14.09 9.10 -7.05
C LYS A 26 -14.34 9.76 -5.70
N VAL A 27 -13.38 9.68 -4.78
CA VAL A 27 -13.56 10.09 -3.39
C VAL A 27 -13.81 11.59 -3.24
N HIS A 28 -13.31 12.42 -4.15
CA HIS A 28 -13.57 13.86 -4.15
C HIS A 28 -15.05 14.22 -4.36
N LEU A 29 -15.87 13.28 -4.85
CA LEU A 29 -17.32 13.40 -4.97
C LEU A 29 -18.06 12.83 -3.74
N GLY A 30 -17.36 12.08 -2.89
CA GLY A 30 -17.90 11.43 -1.70
C GLY A 30 -17.93 12.35 -0.48
N LYS A 31 -18.42 11.80 0.64
CA LYS A 31 -18.47 12.49 1.94
C LYS A 31 -17.07 12.86 2.43
N MET A 32 -16.98 13.93 3.23
CA MET A 32 -15.72 14.41 3.82
C MET A 32 -14.99 13.30 4.62
N GLU A 33 -15.75 12.46 5.33
CA GLU A 33 -15.21 11.32 6.08
C GLU A 33 -14.45 10.33 5.18
N LEU A 34 -14.99 10.02 3.99
CA LEU A 34 -14.34 9.14 3.02
C LEU A 34 -13.09 9.78 2.43
N GLN A 35 -13.12 11.10 2.20
CA GLN A 35 -11.96 11.85 1.72
C GLN A 35 -10.82 11.83 2.75
N GLN A 36 -11.16 12.00 4.04
CA GLN A 36 -10.20 11.93 5.14
C GLN A 36 -9.63 10.52 5.31
N GLU A 37 -10.48 9.48 5.31
CA GLU A 37 -10.01 8.09 5.38
C GLU A 37 -9.11 7.76 4.19
N TRP A 38 -9.47 8.19 2.98
CA TRP A 38 -8.64 8.01 1.79
C TRP A 38 -7.28 8.68 1.93
N GLN A 39 -7.24 9.93 2.41
CA GLN A 39 -6.00 10.68 2.59
C GLN A 39 -5.07 9.99 3.59
N ILE A 40 -5.60 9.52 4.73
CA ILE A 40 -4.82 8.80 5.74
C ILE A 40 -4.19 7.53 5.15
N LEU A 41 -4.97 6.74 4.39
CA LEU A 41 -4.47 5.52 3.76
C LEU A 41 -3.47 5.81 2.63
N ALA A 42 -3.65 6.91 1.90
CA ALA A 42 -2.71 7.37 0.88
C ALA A 42 -1.35 7.74 1.50
N ASP A 43 -1.37 8.47 2.61
CA ASP A 43 -0.15 8.88 3.33
C ASP A 43 0.58 7.63 3.89
N GLN A 44 -0.16 6.65 4.43
CA GLN A 44 0.41 5.36 4.87
C GLN A 44 1.05 4.58 3.72
N LEU A 45 0.45 4.60 2.52
CA LEU A 45 1.02 3.96 1.34
C LEU A 45 2.30 4.66 0.87
N ASP A 46 2.36 5.98 0.95
CA ASP A 46 3.56 6.74 0.62
C ASP A 46 4.69 6.43 1.61
N GLU A 47 4.40 6.36 2.91
CA GLU A 47 5.37 5.94 3.92
C GLU A 47 5.86 4.50 3.68
N LEU A 48 4.95 3.57 3.41
CA LEU A 48 5.29 2.19 3.09
C LEU A 48 6.20 2.12 1.86
N SER A 49 5.87 2.88 0.82
CA SER A 49 6.67 2.96 -0.42
C SER A 49 8.08 3.52 -0.15
N HIS A 50 8.16 4.58 0.65
CA HIS A 50 9.43 5.23 1.00
C HIS A 50 10.35 4.30 1.79
N ARG A 51 9.79 3.52 2.72
CA ARG A 51 10.54 2.51 3.48
C ARG A 51 10.96 1.31 2.61
N TYR A 52 10.15 0.94 1.62
CA TYR A 52 10.43 -0.17 0.71
C TYR A 52 11.57 0.14 -0.28
N ASP A 53 11.63 1.35 -0.80
CA ASP A 53 12.55 1.74 -1.88
C ASP A 53 14.04 1.46 -1.62
N PRO A 54 14.62 1.77 -0.45
CA PRO A 54 16.03 1.42 -0.17
C PRO A 54 16.23 -0.08 0.08
N LEU A 55 15.18 -0.82 0.44
CA LEU A 55 15.28 -2.22 0.84
C LEU A 55 15.17 -3.19 -0.33
N LYS A 56 14.46 -2.80 -1.40
CA LYS A 56 14.23 -3.66 -2.58
C LYS A 56 15.52 -4.15 -3.26
N ASP A 57 16.59 -3.37 -3.15
CA ASP A 57 17.89 -3.64 -3.79
C ASP A 57 18.97 -4.06 -2.79
N ALA A 58 18.79 -3.81 -1.48
CA ALA A 58 19.82 -3.98 -0.45
C ALA A 58 19.62 -5.21 0.45
N VAL A 59 18.39 -5.74 0.51
CA VAL A 59 18.02 -6.73 1.53
C VAL A 59 18.23 -8.17 1.03
N GLU A 60 19.05 -8.92 1.79
CA GLU A 60 19.33 -10.34 1.56
C GLU A 60 18.17 -11.26 1.96
N GLU A 61 18.28 -12.53 1.54
CA GLU A 61 17.26 -13.57 1.71
C GLU A 61 16.85 -13.83 3.17
N THR A 62 17.73 -13.51 4.13
CA THR A 62 17.52 -13.70 5.57
C THR A 62 16.57 -12.70 6.23
N ALA A 63 16.19 -11.62 5.54
CA ALA A 63 15.28 -10.60 6.07
C ALA A 63 13.80 -10.91 5.78
N GLU A 64 13.38 -12.17 5.98
CA GLU A 64 12.00 -12.59 5.74
C GLU A 64 10.99 -11.82 6.58
N GLU A 65 11.31 -11.54 7.85
CA GLU A 65 10.48 -10.81 8.79
C GLU A 65 10.20 -9.37 8.33
N VAL A 66 11.16 -8.76 7.61
CA VAL A 66 10.99 -7.43 7.02
C VAL A 66 9.93 -7.50 5.94
N TRP A 67 10.02 -8.46 5.01
CA TRP A 67 9.05 -8.61 3.93
C TRP A 67 7.64 -8.94 4.44
N ASP A 68 7.53 -9.74 5.50
CA ASP A 68 6.23 -10.09 6.08
C ASP A 68 5.60 -8.89 6.81
N SER A 69 6.42 -8.01 7.41
CA SER A 69 5.95 -6.73 7.96
C SER A 69 5.39 -5.81 6.86
N PHE A 70 6.06 -5.70 5.71
CA PHE A 70 5.54 -4.94 4.56
C PHE A 70 4.20 -5.50 4.05
N LYS A 71 4.07 -6.83 3.98
CA LYS A 71 2.81 -7.48 3.57
C LYS A 71 1.68 -7.20 4.55
N MET A 72 1.96 -7.19 5.85
CA MET A 72 0.97 -6.89 6.88
C MET A 72 0.41 -5.48 6.71
N VAL A 73 1.29 -4.47 6.69
CA VAL A 73 0.89 -3.06 6.52
C VAL A 73 0.20 -2.83 5.17
N GLY A 74 0.74 -3.37 4.08
CA GLY A 74 0.10 -3.28 2.78
C GLY A 74 -1.27 -3.97 2.73
N GLY A 75 -1.45 -5.07 3.48
CA GLY A 75 -2.72 -5.75 3.65
C GLY A 75 -3.76 -4.86 4.34
N GLU A 76 -3.38 -4.15 5.40
CA GLU A 76 -4.25 -3.22 6.12
C GLU A 76 -4.70 -2.06 5.24
N ILE A 77 -3.77 -1.45 4.49
CA ILE A 77 -4.07 -0.38 3.53
C ILE A 77 -5.07 -0.90 2.47
N ARG A 78 -4.84 -2.10 1.93
CA ARG A 78 -5.74 -2.72 0.94
C ARG A 78 -7.15 -2.88 1.47
N GLU A 79 -7.30 -3.36 2.70
CA GLU A 79 -8.62 -3.52 3.31
C GLU A 79 -9.28 -2.16 3.57
N GLY A 80 -8.51 -1.13 3.91
CA GLY A 80 -8.99 0.26 3.97
C GLY A 80 -9.54 0.76 2.63
N PHE A 81 -8.76 0.66 1.56
CA PHE A 81 -9.21 1.04 0.22
C PHE A 81 -10.44 0.25 -0.23
N LYS A 82 -10.56 -1.04 0.11
CA LYS A 82 -11.77 -1.82 -0.15
C LYS A 82 -13.00 -1.29 0.59
N ARG A 83 -12.85 -0.82 1.84
CA ARG A 83 -13.97 -0.21 2.59
C ARG A 83 -14.43 1.09 1.93
N ILE A 84 -13.50 1.96 1.55
CA ILE A 84 -13.81 3.19 0.82
C ILE A 84 -14.52 2.86 -0.49
N ARG A 85 -13.99 1.92 -1.28
CA ARG A 85 -14.61 1.48 -2.54
C ARG A 85 -16.06 1.00 -2.37
N LYS A 86 -16.39 0.37 -1.23
CA LYS A 86 -17.76 -0.09 -0.92
C LYS A 86 -18.69 1.02 -0.43
N ALA A 87 -18.13 2.12 0.06
CA ALA A 87 -18.86 3.25 0.65
C ALA A 87 -19.07 4.41 -0.34
N LEU A 88 -18.39 4.39 -1.49
CA LEU A 88 -18.63 5.25 -2.65
C LEU A 88 -19.88 4.80 -3.41
#